data_AF-A0A3D5Y628-F1
#
_entry.id   AF-A0A3D5Y628-F1
#
_cell.length_a   1.000
_cell.length_b   1.000
_cell.length_c   1.000
_cell.angle_alpha   90.00
_cell.angle_beta   90.00
_cell.angle_gamma   90.00
#
_symmetry.space_group_name_H-M   'P 1'
#
loop_
_entity.id
_entity.type
_entity.pdbx_description
1 polymer ?
#
loop_
_entity_poly.entity_id
_entity_poly.type
_entity_poly.pdbx_seq_one_letter_code
_entity_poly.pdbx_strand_id
1 'polypeptide(L)'
;MRSSAILRVFVFMLVVLAAYLWVGQAITAMTGGERKAASVVEVTPEGGEAIFWGKGRCFTCHSLGGEGSAVRCPNLGQFGEKFPLAIGARAEQRAKERSDETGTHYSSTDYLVESLARPDAYLVEGYKNEMAIVYAPPISLNLTEIKAVIAYLQSQGGDLDLEGIENPGELAQTYYARIAAASAAGGGDPGNGEEMFVDTCSDCHTIQGEGGEVGPDLSSIGNKGLKFISESILRPARKITKGYETWVVVTESDERKHVGLKTEETSTEVEITKATGEVATIARDDIREIEQDEGASVMPDDLTEMLTVKDFQDVLAYLMMQKGEDGAEAETGK
;
A
#
# COMPACT_ATOMS: atom_id res chain seq x y z
N MET A 1 66.80 -1.46 8.83
CA MET A 1 65.88 -1.87 9.93
C MET A 1 64.45 -1.33 9.79
N ARG A 2 64.19 -0.14 9.21
CA ARG A 2 62.83 0.43 9.10
C ARG A 2 61.85 -0.34 8.17
N SER A 3 62.32 -0.96 7.08
CA SER A 3 61.44 -1.69 6.14
C SER A 3 60.77 -2.94 6.72
N SER A 4 61.39 -3.57 7.74
CA SER A 4 60.84 -4.78 8.38
C SER A 4 59.66 -4.46 9.31
N ALA A 5 59.60 -3.26 9.87
CA ALA A 5 58.47 -2.84 10.70
C ALA A 5 57.26 -2.49 9.84
N ILE A 6 57.46 -1.77 8.73
CA ILE A 6 56.39 -1.42 7.78
C ILE A 6 55.80 -2.68 7.15
N LEU A 7 56.63 -3.65 6.75
CA LEU A 7 56.15 -4.92 6.20
C LEU A 7 55.31 -5.71 7.23
N ARG A 8 55.72 -5.73 8.50
CA ARG A 8 54.97 -6.39 9.57
C ARG A 8 53.61 -5.75 9.83
N VAL A 9 53.55 -4.42 9.83
CA VAL A 9 52.28 -3.67 9.96
C VAL A 9 51.36 -3.93 8.77
N PHE A 10 51.91 -3.94 7.55
CA PHE A 10 51.13 -4.21 6.34
C PHE A 10 50.56 -5.63 6.31
N VAL A 11 51.37 -6.64 6.68
CA VAL A 11 50.90 -8.03 6.80
C VAL A 11 49.83 -8.16 7.88
N PHE A 12 50.02 -7.52 9.04
CA PHE A 12 49.02 -7.51 10.10
C PHE A 12 47.70 -6.88 9.63
N MET A 13 47.77 -5.74 8.92
CA MET A 13 46.59 -5.08 8.36
C MET A 13 45.84 -5.99 7.37
N LEU A 14 46.56 -6.66 6.47
CA LEU A 14 45.95 -7.61 5.53
C LEU A 14 45.30 -8.81 6.24
N VAL A 15 45.93 -9.34 7.29
CA VAL A 15 45.36 -10.43 8.09
C VAL A 15 44.08 -9.98 8.79
N VAL A 16 44.06 -8.77 9.37
CA VAL A 16 42.85 -8.23 10.00
C VAL A 16 41.75 -7.98 8.98
N LEU A 17 42.08 -7.43 7.81
CA LEU A 17 41.13 -7.21 6.72
C LEU A 17 40.56 -8.55 6.20
N ALA A 18 41.41 -9.55 6.00
CA ALA A 18 41.00 -10.88 5.60
C ALA A 18 40.11 -11.55 6.65
N ALA A 19 40.45 -11.43 7.94
CA ALA A 19 39.63 -11.94 9.03
C ALA A 19 38.27 -11.22 9.10
N TYR A 20 38.24 -9.90 8.92
CA TYR A 20 37.00 -9.13 8.90
C TYR A 20 36.11 -9.51 7.71
N LEU A 21 36.68 -9.62 6.51
CA LEU A 21 35.96 -10.08 5.32
C LEU A 21 35.47 -11.52 5.49
N TRP A 22 36.27 -12.40 6.08
CA TRP A 22 35.89 -13.78 6.34
C TRP A 22 34.75 -13.87 7.35
N VAL A 23 34.81 -13.12 8.46
CA VAL A 23 33.70 -13.04 9.43
C VAL A 23 32.45 -12.47 8.77
N GLY A 24 32.59 -11.40 7.97
CA GLY A 24 31.48 -10.83 7.20
C GLY A 24 30.84 -11.87 6.28
N GLN A 25 31.63 -12.58 5.48
CA GLN A 25 31.13 -13.64 4.60
C GLN A 25 30.52 -14.82 5.35
N ALA A 26 31.11 -15.24 6.48
CA ALA A 26 30.58 -16.31 7.30
C ALA A 26 29.22 -15.94 7.91
N ILE A 27 29.08 -14.70 8.41
CA ILE A 27 27.81 -14.18 8.90
C ILE A 27 26.80 -14.12 7.75
N THR A 28 27.16 -13.52 6.61
CA THR A 28 26.28 -13.42 5.44
C THR A 28 25.82 -14.80 4.96
N ALA A 29 26.71 -15.79 4.94
CA ALA A 29 26.36 -17.16 4.57
C ALA A 29 25.40 -17.80 5.58
N MET A 30 25.61 -17.60 6.89
CA MET A 30 24.69 -18.10 7.93
C MET A 30 23.33 -17.36 7.93
N THR A 31 23.26 -16.15 7.39
CA THR A 31 22.02 -15.37 7.26
C THR A 31 21.36 -15.48 5.88
N GLY A 32 21.77 -16.44 5.03
CA GLY A 32 21.10 -16.75 3.77
C GLY A 32 21.75 -16.23 2.48
N GLY A 33 22.90 -15.55 2.56
CA GLY A 33 23.73 -15.12 1.42
C GLY A 33 23.20 -13.89 0.66
N GLU A 34 24.08 -13.16 -0.04
CA GLU A 34 23.66 -12.23 -1.10
C GLU A 34 23.14 -13.06 -2.29
N ARG A 35 21.87 -13.44 -2.26
CA ARG A 35 21.21 -14.06 -3.41
C ARG A 35 20.92 -12.96 -4.41
N LYS A 36 21.58 -12.98 -5.57
CA LYS A 36 21.31 -12.03 -6.66
C LYS A 36 19.82 -12.12 -6.99
N ALA A 37 19.09 -11.04 -6.72
CA ALA A 37 17.74 -10.87 -7.24
C ALA A 37 17.84 -10.93 -8.77
N ALA A 38 17.29 -11.98 -9.37
CA ALA A 38 17.03 -11.96 -10.79
C ALA A 38 16.16 -10.73 -11.08
N SER A 39 16.48 -9.98 -12.15
CA SER A 39 15.75 -8.76 -12.53
C SER A 39 14.28 -9.02 -12.89
N VAL A 40 13.91 -10.29 -13.05
CA VAL A 40 12.54 -10.77 -13.20
C VAL A 40 12.39 -11.95 -12.25
N VAL A 41 11.40 -11.86 -11.37
CA VAL A 41 11.06 -12.92 -10.41
C VAL A 41 10.00 -13.79 -11.05
N GLU A 42 10.30 -15.08 -11.19
CA GLU A 42 9.34 -16.07 -11.66
C GLU A 42 8.49 -16.57 -10.48
N VAL A 43 7.22 -16.92 -10.75
CA VAL A 43 6.31 -17.49 -9.75
C VAL A 43 6.65 -18.97 -9.56
N THR A 44 7.78 -19.20 -8.89
CA THR A 44 8.31 -20.54 -8.57
C THR A 44 8.80 -20.56 -7.13
N PRO A 45 8.93 -21.75 -6.51
CA PRO A 45 9.54 -21.86 -5.19
C PRO A 45 10.94 -21.22 -5.11
N GLU A 46 11.77 -21.37 -6.15
CA GLU A 46 13.11 -20.78 -6.20
C GLU A 46 13.06 -19.25 -6.30
N GLY A 47 12.12 -18.71 -7.10
CA GLY A 47 11.88 -17.28 -7.19
C GLY A 47 11.42 -16.68 -5.86
N GLY A 48 10.50 -17.37 -5.17
CA GLY A 48 10.01 -16.99 -3.85
C GLY A 48 11.08 -17.06 -2.77
N GLU A 49 11.93 -18.08 -2.83
CA GLU A 49 13.07 -18.22 -1.94
C GLU A 49 14.03 -17.02 -2.09
N ALA A 50 14.34 -16.63 -3.33
CA ALA A 50 15.19 -15.46 -3.59
C ALA A 50 14.59 -14.16 -3.02
N ILE A 51 13.25 -14.01 -3.04
CA ILE A 51 12.59 -12.87 -2.41
C ILE A 51 12.60 -12.96 -0.89
N PHE A 52 12.28 -14.12 -0.32
CA PHE A 52 12.23 -14.33 1.13
C PHE A 52 13.58 -13.98 1.80
N TRP A 53 14.68 -14.45 1.21
CA TRP A 53 16.05 -14.22 1.69
C TRP A 53 16.69 -12.94 1.14
N GLY A 54 16.03 -12.26 0.20
CA GLY A 54 16.54 -11.07 -0.47
C GLY A 54 15.67 -9.84 -0.19
N LYS A 55 14.97 -9.36 -1.22
CA LYS A 55 14.19 -8.11 -1.18
C LYS A 55 13.14 -8.09 -0.07
N GLY A 56 12.45 -9.22 0.15
CA GLY A 56 11.40 -9.35 1.16
C GLY A 56 11.94 -9.27 2.59
N ARG A 57 13.23 -9.58 2.80
CA ARG A 57 13.91 -9.56 4.10
C ARG A 57 13.17 -10.35 5.19
N CYS A 58 12.34 -11.32 4.81
CA CYS A 58 11.50 -12.10 5.72
C CYS A 58 12.35 -12.82 6.77
N PHE A 59 13.55 -13.25 6.38
CA PHE A 59 14.54 -13.89 7.24
C PHE A 59 15.02 -13.06 8.44
N THR A 60 14.84 -11.73 8.40
CA THR A 60 15.22 -10.85 9.52
C THR A 60 14.26 -10.96 10.72
N CYS A 61 13.11 -11.60 10.50
CA CYS A 61 12.02 -11.74 11.46
C CYS A 61 11.57 -13.20 11.62
N HIS A 62 11.64 -13.98 10.54
CA HIS A 62 11.26 -15.39 10.50
C HIS A 62 12.49 -16.27 10.34
N SER A 63 12.44 -17.48 10.91
CA SER A 63 13.38 -18.56 10.59
C SER A 63 12.70 -19.62 9.73
N LEU A 64 13.51 -20.32 8.93
CA LEU A 64 13.09 -21.42 8.08
C LEU A 64 14.30 -22.34 7.88
N GLY A 65 14.14 -23.65 8.09
CA GLY A 65 15.25 -24.61 7.96
C GLY A 65 16.40 -24.44 8.96
N GLY A 66 16.22 -23.67 10.03
CA GLY A 66 17.27 -23.34 11.00
C GLY A 66 18.06 -22.06 10.69
N GLU A 67 17.79 -21.43 9.55
CA GLU A 67 18.36 -20.13 9.16
C GLU A 67 17.37 -18.99 9.43
N GLY A 68 17.84 -17.74 9.51
CA GLY A 68 17.02 -16.56 9.81
C GLY A 68 16.82 -16.29 11.32
N SER A 69 15.95 -15.33 11.67
CA SER A 69 15.80 -14.80 13.03
C SER A 69 14.37 -14.90 13.57
N ALA A 70 13.93 -16.06 14.05
CA ALA A 70 12.61 -16.28 14.69
C ALA A 70 12.48 -15.73 16.13
N VAL A 71 13.22 -14.68 16.48
CA VAL A 71 13.14 -14.04 17.81
C VAL A 71 11.88 -13.18 17.92
N ARG A 72 11.56 -12.44 16.85
CA ARG A 72 10.45 -11.49 16.82
C ARG A 72 9.19 -12.05 16.19
N CYS A 73 9.32 -13.00 15.25
CA CYS A 73 8.19 -13.59 14.56
C CYS A 73 8.27 -15.13 14.57
N PRO A 74 7.13 -15.81 14.31
CA PRO A 74 7.06 -17.27 14.35
C PRO A 74 8.05 -17.96 13.42
N ASN A 75 8.52 -19.14 13.82
CA ASN A 75 9.30 -20.01 12.93
C ASN A 75 8.37 -20.60 11.86
N LEU A 76 8.77 -20.44 10.60
CA LEU A 76 8.04 -20.92 9.43
C LEU A 76 8.47 -22.33 9.02
N GLY A 77 9.59 -22.82 9.53
CA GLY A 77 9.94 -24.24 9.45
C GLY A 77 9.26 -25.08 10.52
N GLN A 78 9.53 -26.39 10.47
CA GLN A 78 9.23 -27.30 11.57
C GLN A 78 10.29 -27.14 12.67
N PHE A 79 9.88 -26.75 13.88
CA PHE A 79 10.78 -26.46 14.99
C PHE A 79 10.16 -26.76 16.36
N GLY A 80 10.68 -27.78 17.03
CA GLY A 80 10.25 -28.20 18.36
C GLY A 80 8.75 -28.53 18.43
N GLU A 81 8.20 -28.52 19.64
CA GLU A 81 6.78 -28.82 19.88
C GLU A 81 5.87 -27.64 19.53
N LYS A 82 6.38 -26.40 19.61
CA LYS A 82 5.60 -25.18 19.32
C LYS A 82 5.25 -25.05 17.84
N PHE A 83 6.12 -25.55 16.95
CA PHE A 83 5.94 -25.49 15.50
C PHE A 83 6.09 -26.89 14.88
N PRO A 84 5.10 -27.78 15.06
CA PRO A 84 5.23 -29.19 14.66
C PRO A 84 5.18 -29.41 13.15
N LEU A 85 4.64 -28.45 12.39
CA LEU A 85 4.56 -28.45 10.93
C LEU A 85 5.28 -27.25 10.36
N ALA A 86 5.94 -27.43 9.21
CA ALA A 86 6.41 -26.34 8.38
C ALA A 86 5.23 -25.53 7.81
N ILE A 87 5.51 -24.30 7.36
CA ILE A 87 4.47 -23.31 7.04
C ILE A 87 3.53 -23.75 5.92
N GLY A 88 3.99 -24.52 4.93
CA GLY A 88 3.13 -25.06 3.87
C GLY A 88 2.07 -26.00 4.43
N ALA A 89 2.49 -27.06 5.13
CA ALA A 89 1.57 -27.99 5.81
C ALA A 89 0.69 -27.30 6.86
N ARG A 90 1.24 -26.30 7.56
CA ARG A 90 0.50 -25.52 8.55
C ARG A 90 -0.61 -24.70 7.88
N ALA A 91 -0.33 -24.08 6.73
CA ALA A 91 -1.31 -23.31 5.97
C ALA A 91 -2.50 -24.18 5.53
N GLU A 92 -2.25 -25.40 5.05
CA GLU A 92 -3.31 -26.36 4.73
C GLU A 92 -4.15 -26.72 5.95
N GLN A 93 -3.49 -27.04 7.07
CA GLN A 93 -4.21 -27.37 8.30
C GLN A 93 -5.11 -26.20 8.74
N ARG A 94 -4.58 -24.97 8.74
CA ARG A 94 -5.34 -23.78 9.14
C ARG A 94 -6.49 -23.46 8.18
N ALA A 95 -6.25 -23.60 6.87
CA ALA A 95 -7.29 -23.41 5.87
C ALA A 95 -8.42 -24.42 6.04
N LYS A 96 -8.09 -25.70 6.32
CA LYS A 96 -9.06 -26.74 6.61
C LYS A 96 -9.85 -26.47 7.89
N GLU A 97 -9.16 -26.16 8.99
CA GLU A 97 -9.80 -25.82 10.28
C GLU A 97 -10.83 -24.68 10.08
N ARG A 98 -10.43 -23.61 9.39
CA ARG A 98 -11.33 -22.50 9.08
C ARG A 98 -12.49 -22.92 8.19
N SER A 99 -12.25 -23.80 7.22
CA SER A 99 -13.31 -24.31 6.34
C SER A 99 -14.37 -25.09 7.11
N ASP A 100 -13.93 -25.93 8.05
CA ASP A 100 -14.81 -26.70 8.91
C ASP A 100 -15.60 -25.79 9.87
N GLU A 101 -14.99 -24.70 10.36
CA GLU A 101 -15.62 -23.74 11.27
C GLU A 101 -16.66 -22.84 10.61
N THR A 102 -16.38 -22.32 9.41
CA THR A 102 -17.29 -21.36 8.74
C THR A 102 -18.21 -22.00 7.70
N GLY A 103 -17.93 -23.24 7.29
CA GLY A 103 -18.65 -23.91 6.20
C GLY A 103 -18.31 -23.37 4.80
N THR A 104 -17.33 -22.47 4.67
CA THR A 104 -16.83 -21.95 3.39
C THR A 104 -15.48 -22.59 3.08
N HIS A 105 -15.21 -22.96 1.84
CA HIS A 105 -13.92 -23.54 1.48
C HIS A 105 -12.78 -22.51 1.48
N TYR A 106 -11.69 -22.80 2.19
CA TYR A 106 -10.42 -22.05 2.13
C TYR A 106 -9.29 -22.99 1.69
N SER A 107 -8.46 -22.49 0.77
CA SER A 107 -7.21 -23.14 0.36
C SER A 107 -6.01 -22.66 1.20
N SER A 108 -4.90 -23.38 1.11
CA SER A 108 -3.62 -22.92 1.67
C SER A 108 -3.17 -21.60 1.03
N THR A 109 -3.46 -21.39 -0.27
CA THR A 109 -3.24 -20.13 -0.98
C THR A 109 -4.03 -18.99 -0.32
N ASP A 110 -5.33 -19.18 -0.07
CA ASP A 110 -6.17 -18.16 0.57
C ASP A 110 -5.59 -17.73 1.93
N TYR A 111 -5.20 -18.71 2.75
CA TYR A 111 -4.59 -18.46 4.05
C TYR A 111 -3.28 -17.66 3.94
N LEU A 112 -2.38 -18.03 3.02
CA LEU A 112 -1.09 -17.38 2.86
C LEU A 112 -1.22 -15.98 2.25
N VAL A 113 -2.09 -15.80 1.26
CA VAL A 113 -2.39 -14.49 0.66
C VAL A 113 -2.92 -13.54 1.74
N GLU A 114 -3.90 -13.98 2.52
CA GLU A 114 -4.46 -13.17 3.60
C GLU A 114 -3.42 -12.87 4.69
N SER A 115 -2.61 -13.85 5.09
CA SER A 115 -1.54 -13.66 6.09
C SER A 115 -0.51 -12.61 5.65
N LEU A 116 -0.16 -12.58 4.36
CA LEU A 116 0.77 -11.59 3.80
C LEU A 116 0.09 -10.23 3.59
N ALA A 117 -1.19 -10.23 3.21
CA ALA A 117 -1.93 -9.01 2.93
C ALA A 117 -2.42 -8.28 4.19
N ARG A 118 -2.69 -9.04 5.25
CA ARG A 118 -3.18 -8.63 6.57
C ARG A 118 -2.46 -9.40 7.67
N PRO A 119 -1.26 -8.97 8.07
CA PRO A 119 -0.47 -9.68 9.07
C PRO A 119 -1.13 -9.77 10.46
N ASP A 120 -2.12 -8.92 10.73
CA ASP A 120 -2.96 -8.91 11.94
C ASP A 120 -4.02 -10.01 11.96
N ALA A 121 -4.35 -10.61 10.80
CA ALA A 121 -5.43 -11.61 10.70
C ALA A 121 -5.13 -12.89 11.48
N TYR A 122 -3.85 -13.28 11.57
CA TYR A 122 -3.41 -14.55 12.17
C TYR A 122 -2.25 -14.34 13.15
N LEU A 123 -2.55 -13.87 14.35
CA LEU A 123 -1.55 -13.70 15.41
C LEU A 123 -1.27 -15.02 16.13
N VAL A 124 -0.02 -15.47 16.07
CA VAL A 124 0.44 -16.67 16.78
C VAL A 124 0.61 -16.35 18.26
N GLU A 125 0.11 -17.22 19.13
CA GLU A 125 0.22 -17.05 20.58
C GLU A 125 1.67 -16.85 21.05
N GLY A 126 1.86 -15.80 21.85
CA GLY A 126 3.16 -15.37 22.37
C GLY A 126 3.97 -14.50 21.43
N TYR A 127 3.44 -14.10 20.27
CA TYR A 127 4.04 -13.10 19.38
C TYR A 127 3.21 -11.82 19.35
N LYS A 128 3.88 -10.69 19.14
CA LYS A 128 3.23 -9.39 18.95
C LYS A 128 2.87 -9.20 17.48
N ASN A 129 1.92 -8.29 17.22
CA ASN A 129 1.62 -7.84 15.87
C ASN A 129 2.71 -6.87 15.37
N GLU A 130 3.84 -7.42 14.92
CA GLU A 130 5.00 -6.65 14.43
C GLU A 130 5.32 -6.92 12.95
N MET A 131 4.57 -7.80 12.28
CA MET A 131 4.80 -8.12 10.88
C MET A 131 4.30 -6.98 9.99
N ALA A 132 5.20 -6.47 9.15
CA ALA A 132 4.88 -5.38 8.22
C ALA A 132 4.02 -5.87 7.05
N ILE A 133 3.20 -4.98 6.52
CA ILE A 133 2.43 -5.20 5.29
C ILE A 133 3.42 -5.30 4.12
N VAL A 134 3.48 -6.46 3.46
CA VAL A 134 4.60 -6.81 2.59
C VAL A 134 4.66 -6.01 1.28
N TYR A 135 3.53 -5.46 0.84
CA TYR A 135 3.43 -4.62 -0.36
C TYR A 135 3.59 -3.12 -0.06
N ALA A 136 3.74 -2.75 1.22
CA ALA A 136 3.99 -1.38 1.66
C ALA A 136 5.47 -1.19 2.07
N PRO A 137 5.97 0.07 2.09
CA PRO A 137 7.28 0.35 2.68
C PRO A 137 7.38 -0.17 4.12
N PRO A 138 8.52 -0.76 4.52
CA PRO A 138 9.81 -0.76 3.82
C PRO A 138 10.05 -1.95 2.88
N ILE A 139 9.09 -2.88 2.73
CA ILE A 139 9.30 -4.13 1.97
C ILE A 139 8.94 -3.94 0.49
N SER A 140 7.78 -3.32 0.21
CA SER A 140 7.34 -2.92 -1.14
C SER A 140 7.44 -4.04 -2.18
N LEU A 141 6.96 -5.23 -1.84
CA LEU A 141 6.82 -6.33 -2.80
C LEU A 141 5.68 -6.05 -3.78
N ASN A 142 5.89 -6.35 -5.05
CA ASN A 142 4.82 -6.37 -6.04
C ASN A 142 4.07 -7.70 -6.01
N LEU A 143 2.94 -7.77 -6.73
CA LEU A 143 2.10 -8.97 -6.78
C LEU A 143 2.85 -10.23 -7.23
N THR A 144 3.69 -10.13 -8.27
CA THR A 144 4.46 -11.28 -8.77
C THR A 144 5.44 -11.81 -7.73
N GLU A 145 6.13 -10.91 -7.01
CA GLU A 145 7.04 -11.27 -5.93
C GLU A 145 6.29 -11.94 -4.76
N ILE A 146 5.09 -11.46 -4.43
CA ILE A 146 4.25 -12.06 -3.38
C ILE A 146 3.77 -13.46 -3.80
N LYS A 147 3.31 -13.63 -5.04
CA LYS A 147 2.94 -14.93 -5.60
C LYS A 147 4.11 -15.92 -5.55
N ALA A 148 5.31 -15.47 -5.90
CA ALA A 148 6.52 -16.28 -5.79
C ALA A 148 6.80 -16.68 -4.33
N VAL A 149 6.73 -15.74 -3.37
CA VAL A 149 6.88 -16.06 -1.94
C VAL A 149 5.85 -17.09 -1.48
N ILE A 150 4.59 -16.99 -1.90
CA ILE A 150 3.55 -17.98 -1.57
C ILE A 150 3.94 -19.37 -2.10
N ALA A 151 4.41 -19.48 -3.34
CA ALA A 151 4.91 -20.74 -3.91
C ALA A 151 6.05 -21.33 -3.07
N TYR A 152 6.98 -20.49 -2.62
CA TYR A 152 8.06 -20.94 -1.73
C TYR A 152 7.56 -21.40 -0.36
N LEU A 153 6.60 -20.70 0.24
CA LEU A 153 6.04 -21.08 1.53
C LEU A 153 5.23 -22.37 1.43
N GLN A 154 4.44 -22.58 0.37
CA GLN A 154 3.74 -23.84 0.13
C GLN A 154 4.70 -25.01 -0.01
N SER A 155 5.82 -24.82 -0.73
CA SER A 155 6.83 -25.88 -0.89
C SER A 155 7.51 -26.29 0.42
N GLN A 156 7.32 -25.54 1.51
CA GLN A 156 7.76 -25.92 2.85
C GLN A 156 6.79 -26.93 3.49
N GLY A 157 6.78 -28.14 2.94
CA GLY A 157 6.08 -29.29 3.49
C GLY A 157 4.57 -29.35 3.21
N GLY A 158 4.01 -28.40 2.44
CA GLY A 158 2.65 -28.49 1.91
C GLY A 158 2.62 -28.91 0.44
N ASP A 159 1.42 -28.90 -0.12
CA ASP A 159 1.11 -29.08 -1.53
C ASP A 159 1.30 -27.75 -2.28
N LEU A 160 2.11 -27.80 -3.33
CA LEU A 160 2.42 -26.64 -4.16
C LEU A 160 1.36 -26.51 -5.24
N ASP A 161 0.49 -25.51 -5.11
CA ASP A 161 -0.59 -25.24 -6.04
C ASP A 161 -0.30 -23.97 -6.85
N LEU A 162 0.53 -24.10 -7.89
CA LEU A 162 0.85 -22.98 -8.78
C LEU A 162 -0.39 -22.48 -9.52
N GLU A 163 -1.34 -23.35 -9.86
CA GLU A 163 -2.57 -22.98 -10.55
C GLU A 163 -3.45 -22.10 -9.66
N GLY A 164 -3.65 -22.48 -8.39
CA GLY A 164 -4.38 -21.69 -7.42
C GLY A 164 -3.66 -20.40 -7.01
N ILE A 165 -2.33 -20.33 -7.09
CA ILE A 165 -1.59 -19.06 -6.90
C ILE A 165 -1.82 -18.10 -8.07
N GLU A 166 -1.83 -18.62 -9.30
CA GLU A 166 -2.07 -17.81 -10.50
C GLU A 166 -3.54 -17.37 -10.60
N ASN A 167 -4.45 -18.30 -10.36
CA ASN A 167 -5.90 -18.17 -10.49
C ASN A 167 -6.59 -18.53 -9.15
N PRO A 168 -6.53 -17.65 -8.15
CA PRO A 168 -7.05 -17.94 -6.83
C PRO A 168 -8.58 -17.91 -6.77
N GLY A 169 -9.12 -18.40 -5.65
CA GLY A 169 -10.51 -18.16 -5.28
C GLY A 169 -10.81 -16.68 -5.02
N GLU A 170 -12.10 -16.37 -4.88
CA GLU A 170 -12.64 -15.00 -4.73
C GLU A 170 -11.99 -14.21 -3.58
N LEU A 171 -11.71 -14.88 -2.45
CA LEU A 171 -11.08 -14.24 -1.29
C LEU A 171 -9.66 -13.77 -1.60
N ALA A 172 -8.78 -14.66 -2.06
CA ALA A 172 -7.42 -14.29 -2.42
C ALA A 172 -7.38 -13.31 -3.61
N GLN A 173 -8.32 -13.40 -4.55
CA GLN A 173 -8.45 -12.43 -5.64
C GLN A 173 -8.68 -11.00 -5.13
N THR A 174 -9.52 -10.84 -4.09
CA THR A 174 -9.76 -9.54 -3.45
C THR A 174 -8.47 -8.94 -2.88
N TYR A 175 -7.64 -9.76 -2.22
CA TYR A 175 -6.35 -9.32 -1.70
C TYR A 175 -5.34 -9.03 -2.80
N TYR A 176 -5.31 -9.81 -3.88
CA TYR A 176 -4.46 -9.54 -5.03
C TYR A 176 -4.80 -8.22 -5.72
N ALA A 177 -6.09 -7.89 -5.86
CA ALA A 177 -6.52 -6.59 -6.38
C ALA A 177 -6.01 -5.44 -5.49
N ARG A 178 -6.12 -5.58 -4.16
CA ARG A 178 -5.58 -4.61 -3.18
C ARG A 178 -4.06 -4.44 -3.32
N ILE A 179 -3.33 -5.56 -3.35
CA ILE A 179 -1.87 -5.58 -3.50
C ILE A 179 -1.46 -4.91 -4.83
N ALA A 180 -2.17 -5.20 -5.92
CA ALA A 180 -1.89 -4.63 -7.23
C ALA A 180 -2.12 -3.11 -7.24
N ALA A 181 -3.23 -2.64 -6.64
CA ALA A 181 -3.52 -1.22 -6.50
C ALA A 181 -2.45 -0.49 -5.66
N ALA A 182 -2.09 -1.04 -4.50
CA ALA A 182 -1.04 -0.50 -3.65
C ALA A 182 0.34 -0.48 -4.34
N SER A 183 0.68 -1.55 -5.05
CA SER A 183 1.91 -1.63 -5.86
C SER A 183 1.91 -0.58 -6.96
N ALA A 184 0.78 -0.40 -7.66
CA ALA A 184 0.62 0.59 -8.70
C ALA A 184 0.69 2.04 -8.16
N ALA A 185 0.35 2.24 -6.89
CA ALA A 185 0.49 3.52 -6.19
C ALA A 185 1.93 3.84 -5.72
N GLY A 186 2.89 2.93 -5.95
CA GLY A 186 4.28 3.09 -5.51
C GLY A 186 4.57 2.45 -4.15
N GLY A 187 3.69 1.60 -3.66
CA GLY A 187 3.74 1.03 -2.32
C GLY A 187 3.07 1.95 -1.31
N GLY A 188 2.19 1.39 -0.49
CA GLY A 188 1.41 2.08 0.53
C GLY A 188 0.45 1.09 1.18
N ASP A 189 -0.06 1.43 2.35
CA ASP A 189 -1.07 0.68 3.08
C ASP A 189 -2.46 1.30 2.83
N PRO A 190 -3.33 0.66 2.04
CA PRO A 190 -4.68 1.15 1.79
C PRO A 190 -5.55 1.24 3.04
N GLY A 191 -5.28 0.44 4.08
CA GLY A 191 -6.03 0.52 5.34
C GLY A 191 -5.74 1.82 6.08
N ASN A 192 -4.45 2.14 6.27
CA ASN A 192 -4.06 3.45 6.79
C ASN A 192 -4.48 4.58 5.84
N GLY A 193 -4.46 4.34 4.52
CA GLY A 193 -4.90 5.29 3.52
C GLY A 193 -6.38 5.66 3.61
N GLU A 194 -7.22 4.69 4.01
CA GLU A 194 -8.64 4.92 4.31
C GLU A 194 -8.82 5.82 5.52
N GLU A 195 -8.12 5.55 6.62
CA GLU A 195 -8.14 6.39 7.82
C GLU A 195 -7.71 7.83 7.49
N MET A 196 -6.62 7.98 6.75
CA MET A 196 -6.13 9.28 6.31
C MET A 196 -7.11 10.00 5.36
N PHE A 197 -7.81 9.25 4.49
CA PHE A 197 -8.86 9.81 3.64
C PHE A 197 -10.02 10.35 4.48
N VAL A 198 -10.47 9.60 5.48
CA VAL A 198 -11.52 10.03 6.41
C VAL A 198 -11.09 11.33 7.11
N ASP A 199 -9.89 11.37 7.66
CA ASP A 199 -9.42 12.51 8.46
C ASP A 199 -9.14 13.78 7.65
N THR A 200 -8.77 13.64 6.37
CA THR A 200 -8.22 14.76 5.57
C THR A 200 -9.06 15.13 4.34
N CYS A 201 -9.80 14.17 3.77
CA CYS A 201 -10.43 14.32 2.47
C CYS A 201 -11.96 14.21 2.53
N SER A 202 -12.50 13.43 3.48
CA SER A 202 -13.91 13.08 3.52
C SER A 202 -14.84 14.25 3.85
N ASP A 203 -14.35 15.32 4.50
CA ASP A 203 -15.12 16.54 4.74
C ASP A 203 -15.63 17.19 3.45
N CYS A 204 -14.89 17.03 2.36
CA CYS A 204 -15.21 17.59 1.06
C CYS A 204 -15.61 16.54 0.03
N HIS A 205 -15.00 15.35 0.05
CA HIS A 205 -15.16 14.34 -0.99
C HIS A 205 -15.99 13.15 -0.53
N THR A 206 -16.82 12.66 -1.45
CA THR A 206 -17.58 11.42 -1.27
C THR A 206 -16.85 10.21 -1.86
N ILE A 207 -16.96 9.06 -1.20
CA ILE A 207 -16.69 7.72 -1.74
C ILE A 207 -17.88 6.83 -1.41
N GLN A 208 -18.45 6.19 -2.42
CA GLN A 208 -19.58 5.25 -2.31
C GLN A 208 -20.79 5.83 -1.55
N GLY A 209 -21.01 7.15 -1.66
CA GLY A 209 -22.10 7.86 -0.99
C GLY A 209 -21.80 8.33 0.43
N GLU A 210 -20.59 8.11 0.95
CA GLU A 210 -20.15 8.59 2.26
C GLU A 210 -19.13 9.74 2.12
N GLY A 211 -19.34 10.84 2.86
CA GLY A 211 -18.47 12.02 2.87
C GLY A 211 -19.21 13.31 2.51
N GLY A 212 -18.43 14.34 2.14
CA GLY A 212 -18.91 15.64 1.72
C GLY A 212 -19.20 15.74 0.21
N GLU A 213 -20.00 16.73 -0.17
CA GLU A 213 -20.41 17.00 -1.56
C GLU A 213 -19.82 18.31 -2.11
N VAL A 214 -18.91 18.95 -1.36
CA VAL A 214 -18.22 20.17 -1.83
C VAL A 214 -17.25 19.83 -2.96
N GLY A 215 -16.51 18.73 -2.82
CA GLY A 215 -15.60 18.20 -3.83
C GLY A 215 -16.25 17.09 -4.67
N PRO A 216 -15.63 16.73 -5.80
CA PRO A 216 -16.12 15.66 -6.66
C PRO A 216 -16.12 14.30 -5.97
N ASP A 217 -17.08 13.46 -6.35
CA ASP A 217 -17.11 12.04 -5.99
C ASP A 217 -15.85 11.32 -6.48
N LEU A 218 -15.18 10.62 -5.55
CA LEU A 218 -13.93 9.90 -5.76
C LEU A 218 -14.12 8.39 -5.88
N SER A 219 -15.35 7.88 -5.87
CA SER A 219 -15.66 6.43 -5.95
C SER A 219 -15.01 5.71 -7.14
N SER A 220 -14.71 6.43 -8.22
CA SER A 220 -14.08 5.91 -9.44
C SER A 220 -12.73 6.56 -9.76
N ILE A 221 -12.13 7.27 -8.81
CA ILE A 221 -10.92 8.08 -9.04
C ILE A 221 -9.70 7.24 -9.47
N GLY A 222 -9.61 5.99 -9.01
CA GLY A 222 -8.55 5.05 -9.36
C GLY A 222 -8.42 4.82 -10.87
N ASN A 223 -9.53 4.96 -11.62
CA ASN A 223 -9.53 4.86 -13.09
C ASN A 223 -8.75 5.98 -13.78
N LYS A 224 -8.48 7.11 -13.10
CA LYS A 224 -7.64 8.21 -13.61
C LYS A 224 -6.14 7.93 -13.46
N GLY A 225 -5.77 6.98 -12.60
CA GLY A 225 -4.40 6.53 -12.38
C GLY A 225 -3.54 7.44 -11.49
N LEU A 226 -2.44 6.88 -10.97
CA LEU A 226 -1.60 7.47 -9.92
C LEU A 226 -1.13 8.90 -10.22
N LYS A 227 -0.72 9.17 -11.47
CA LYS A 227 -0.20 10.48 -11.85
C LYS A 227 -1.28 11.56 -11.72
N PHE A 228 -2.50 11.27 -12.13
CA PHE A 228 -3.59 12.24 -12.03
C PHE A 228 -3.93 12.53 -10.56
N ILE A 229 -4.05 11.47 -9.75
CA ILE A 229 -4.40 11.59 -8.33
C ILE A 229 -3.31 12.37 -7.58
N SER A 230 -2.05 11.97 -7.76
CA SER A 230 -0.93 12.64 -7.08
C SER A 230 -0.77 14.10 -7.50
N GLU A 231 -0.90 14.43 -8.80
CA GLU A 231 -0.86 15.84 -9.25
C GLU A 231 -2.04 16.65 -8.70
N SER A 232 -3.23 16.05 -8.55
CA SER A 232 -4.42 16.72 -8.03
C SER A 232 -4.28 17.06 -6.54
N ILE A 233 -3.70 16.17 -5.73
CA ILE A 233 -3.45 16.42 -4.30
C ILE A 233 -2.31 17.43 -4.10
N LEU A 234 -1.22 17.28 -4.86
CA LEU A 234 -0.04 18.15 -4.71
C LEU A 234 -0.26 19.56 -5.26
N ARG A 235 -1.17 19.71 -6.24
CA ARG A 235 -1.39 20.97 -6.98
C ARG A 235 -2.87 21.11 -7.38
N PRO A 236 -3.78 21.30 -6.42
CA PRO A 236 -5.22 21.27 -6.69
C PRO A 236 -5.67 22.35 -7.68
N ALA A 237 -5.07 23.54 -7.65
CA ALA A 237 -5.38 24.61 -8.60
C ALA A 237 -4.91 24.34 -10.06
N ARG A 238 -4.07 23.32 -10.30
CA ARG A 238 -3.46 23.11 -11.63
C ARG A 238 -4.48 22.62 -12.66
N LYS A 239 -5.44 21.80 -12.24
CA LYS A 239 -6.45 21.23 -13.13
C LYS A 239 -7.74 21.00 -12.37
N ILE A 240 -8.67 21.93 -12.55
CA ILE A 240 -9.99 21.87 -11.95
C ILE A 240 -10.95 21.05 -12.81
N THR A 241 -11.71 20.18 -12.17
CA THR A 241 -12.77 19.41 -12.83
C THR A 241 -13.93 20.34 -13.17
N LYS A 242 -14.53 20.16 -14.35
CA LYS A 242 -15.68 20.95 -14.78
C LYS A 242 -16.80 20.88 -13.75
N GLY A 243 -17.36 22.03 -13.36
CA GLY A 243 -18.38 22.15 -12.31
C GLY A 243 -17.81 22.40 -10.91
N TYR A 244 -16.49 22.37 -10.76
CA TYR A 244 -15.79 22.66 -9.49
C TYR A 244 -14.86 23.87 -9.63
N GLU A 245 -15.10 24.74 -10.61
CA GLU A 245 -14.37 25.99 -10.78
C GLU A 245 -14.60 26.93 -9.59
N THR A 246 -13.54 27.59 -9.14
CA THR A 246 -13.63 28.63 -8.11
C THR A 246 -14.10 29.94 -8.73
N TRP A 247 -15.12 30.55 -8.13
CA TRP A 247 -15.68 31.84 -8.53
C TRP A 247 -15.56 32.85 -7.40
N VAL A 248 -15.31 34.10 -7.78
CA VAL A 248 -15.33 35.26 -6.89
C VAL A 248 -16.51 36.13 -7.28
N VAL A 249 -17.43 36.33 -6.35
CA VAL A 249 -18.59 37.22 -6.51
C VAL A 249 -18.44 38.39 -5.54
N VAL A 250 -18.56 39.61 -6.05
CA VAL A 250 -18.55 40.83 -5.24
C VAL A 250 -19.93 41.47 -5.28
N THR A 251 -20.52 41.67 -4.11
CA THR A 251 -21.83 42.31 -3.94
C THR A 251 -21.73 43.83 -4.06
N GLU A 252 -22.79 44.47 -4.55
CA GLU A 252 -22.86 45.92 -4.73
C GLU A 252 -23.30 46.61 -3.43
N SER A 253 -24.21 45.98 -2.68
CA SER A 253 -24.81 46.55 -1.46
C SER A 253 -23.85 46.65 -0.27
N ASP A 254 -23.03 45.62 -0.03
CA ASP A 254 -22.15 45.53 1.15
C ASP A 254 -20.67 45.31 0.82
N GLU A 255 -20.32 45.34 -0.47
CA GLU A 255 -18.96 45.16 -1.01
C GLU A 255 -18.24 43.89 -0.52
N ARG A 256 -18.98 42.87 -0.08
CA ARG A 256 -18.41 41.61 0.36
C ARG A 256 -17.98 40.75 -0.82
N LYS A 257 -16.91 40.00 -0.60
CA LYS A 257 -16.43 38.97 -1.53
C LYS A 257 -16.89 37.59 -1.07
N HIS A 258 -17.55 36.88 -1.96
CA HIS A 258 -17.91 35.48 -1.81
C HIS A 258 -17.02 34.66 -2.73
N VAL A 259 -16.27 33.71 -2.16
CA VAL A 259 -15.33 32.85 -2.89
C VAL A 259 -15.72 31.40 -2.67
N GLY A 260 -15.91 30.65 -3.74
CA GLY A 260 -16.32 29.25 -3.66
C GLY A 260 -16.74 28.67 -5.00
N LEU A 261 -17.42 27.54 -4.96
CA LEU A 261 -17.96 26.87 -6.14
C LEU A 261 -19.29 27.47 -6.53
N LYS A 262 -19.49 27.74 -7.82
CA LYS A 262 -20.80 28.17 -8.33
C LYS A 262 -21.67 26.94 -8.56
N THR A 263 -22.47 26.59 -7.56
CA THR A 263 -23.29 25.36 -7.56
C THR A 263 -24.59 25.53 -8.31
N GLU A 264 -25.18 26.74 -8.28
CA GLU A 264 -26.39 27.06 -9.02
C GLU A 264 -26.34 28.48 -9.58
N GLU A 265 -26.90 28.66 -10.78
CA GLU A 265 -27.03 29.96 -11.43
C GLU A 265 -28.37 30.02 -12.16
N THR A 266 -29.26 30.88 -11.68
CA THR A 266 -30.56 31.15 -12.31
C THR A 266 -30.57 32.55 -12.93
N SER A 267 -31.72 32.94 -13.49
CA SER A 267 -31.92 34.32 -13.97
C SER A 267 -31.99 35.35 -12.85
N THR A 268 -32.23 34.93 -11.60
CA THR A 268 -32.47 35.82 -10.46
C THR A 268 -31.43 35.72 -9.35
N GLU A 269 -30.73 34.60 -9.24
CA GLU A 269 -29.75 34.39 -8.17
C GLU A 269 -28.56 33.53 -8.64
N VAL A 270 -27.48 33.64 -7.88
CA VAL A 270 -26.27 32.83 -8.00
C VAL A 270 -25.97 32.24 -6.63
N GLU A 271 -25.73 30.93 -6.56
CA GLU A 271 -25.31 30.26 -5.34
C GLU A 271 -23.82 29.95 -5.37
N ILE A 272 -23.13 30.35 -4.29
CA ILE A 272 -21.72 30.08 -4.08
C ILE A 272 -21.55 29.21 -2.83
N THR A 273 -21.12 27.96 -3.02
CA THR A 273 -20.74 27.06 -1.93
C THR A 273 -19.29 27.29 -1.55
N LYS A 274 -19.05 27.78 -0.34
CA LYS A 274 -17.71 28.04 0.19
C LYS A 274 -17.01 26.74 0.55
N ALA A 275 -15.70 26.81 0.78
CA ALA A 275 -14.89 25.69 1.26
C ALA A 275 -15.39 25.07 2.58
N THR A 276 -16.11 25.85 3.39
CA THR A 276 -16.73 25.39 4.65
C THR A 276 -18.02 24.59 4.45
N GLY A 277 -18.50 24.45 3.20
CA GLY A 277 -19.83 23.91 2.88
C GLY A 277 -20.97 24.92 3.04
N GLU A 278 -20.70 26.16 3.48
CA GLU A 278 -21.71 27.22 3.57
C GLU A 278 -22.13 27.67 2.18
N VAL A 279 -23.44 27.62 1.89
CA VAL A 279 -24.03 28.14 0.64
C VAL A 279 -24.42 29.60 0.83
N ALA A 280 -23.88 30.47 -0.01
CA ALA A 280 -24.27 31.87 -0.10
C ALA A 280 -25.10 32.11 -1.36
N THR A 281 -26.39 32.36 -1.17
CA THR A 281 -27.32 32.76 -2.25
C THR A 281 -27.27 34.28 -2.43
N ILE A 282 -26.92 34.72 -3.65
CA ILE A 282 -26.70 36.13 -3.98
C ILE A 282 -27.66 36.52 -5.11
N ALA A 283 -28.46 37.56 -4.89
CA ALA A 283 -29.36 38.08 -5.92
C ALA A 283 -28.54 38.65 -7.09
N ARG A 284 -28.92 38.30 -8.33
CA ARG A 284 -28.26 38.77 -9.56
C ARG A 284 -28.12 40.28 -9.64
N ASP A 285 -29.14 41.00 -9.20
CA ASP A 285 -29.20 42.46 -9.23
C ASP A 285 -28.28 43.12 -8.17
N ASP A 286 -27.76 42.34 -7.22
CA ASP A 286 -26.79 42.81 -6.20
C ASP A 286 -25.35 42.41 -6.57
N ILE A 287 -25.10 41.82 -7.75
CA ILE A 287 -23.75 41.41 -8.17
C ILE A 287 -23.08 42.58 -8.89
N ARG A 288 -22.03 43.12 -8.28
CA ARG A 288 -21.14 44.11 -8.92
C ARG A 288 -20.19 43.45 -9.91
N GLU A 289 -19.63 42.31 -9.53
CA GLU A 289 -18.60 41.60 -10.30
C GLU A 289 -18.69 40.10 -10.02
N ILE A 290 -18.55 39.30 -11.08
CA ILE A 290 -18.45 37.85 -11.00
C ILE A 290 -17.37 37.38 -11.96
N GLU A 291 -16.35 36.72 -11.43
CA GLU A 291 -15.23 36.21 -12.21
C GLU A 291 -14.82 34.82 -11.74
N GLN A 292 -14.28 34.04 -12.67
CA GLN A 292 -13.67 32.77 -12.35
C GLN A 292 -12.20 33.01 -11.95
N ASP A 293 -11.78 32.45 -10.83
CA ASP A 293 -10.38 32.44 -10.43
C ASP A 293 -9.70 31.17 -10.97
N GLU A 294 -9.00 31.31 -12.11
CA GLU A 294 -8.27 30.21 -12.75
C GLU A 294 -7.02 29.77 -11.96
N GLY A 295 -6.58 30.56 -10.97
CA GLY A 295 -5.42 30.28 -10.14
C GLY A 295 -5.75 29.65 -8.79
N ALA A 296 -7.03 29.55 -8.42
CA ALA A 296 -7.47 29.09 -7.12
C ALA A 296 -8.31 27.81 -7.17
N SER A 297 -8.20 27.01 -6.13
CA SER A 297 -9.05 25.85 -5.86
C SER A 297 -9.74 26.00 -4.50
N VAL A 298 -10.93 25.43 -4.37
CA VAL A 298 -11.57 25.23 -3.07
C VAL A 298 -10.88 24.11 -2.27
N MET A 299 -10.19 23.19 -2.96
CA MET A 299 -9.34 22.20 -2.30
C MET A 299 -8.06 22.88 -1.77
N PRO A 300 -7.70 22.71 -0.48
CA PRO A 300 -6.58 23.43 0.12
C PRO A 300 -5.21 23.04 -0.49
N ASP A 301 -4.33 24.02 -0.69
CA ASP A 301 -2.97 23.80 -1.21
C ASP A 301 -2.00 23.25 -0.14
N ASP A 302 -2.35 23.38 1.14
CA ASP A 302 -1.54 22.99 2.31
C ASP A 302 -1.83 21.56 2.81
N LEU A 303 -2.66 20.78 2.11
CA LEU A 303 -2.91 19.37 2.41
C LEU A 303 -1.60 18.56 2.54
N THR A 304 -0.59 18.92 1.76
CA THR A 304 0.73 18.26 1.79
C THR A 304 1.55 18.58 3.03
N GLU A 305 1.23 19.64 3.77
CA GLU A 305 1.87 19.96 5.04
C GLU A 305 1.32 19.11 6.20
N MET A 306 0.09 18.60 6.05
CA MET A 306 -0.59 17.75 7.03
C MET A 306 -0.28 16.25 6.86
N LEU A 307 0.26 15.85 5.71
CA LEU A 307 0.55 14.45 5.38
C LEU A 307 2.05 14.18 5.44
N THR A 308 2.46 13.11 6.13
CA THR A 308 3.82 12.59 5.92
C THR A 308 3.93 11.94 4.54
N VAL A 309 5.16 11.68 4.09
CA VAL A 309 5.39 10.93 2.83
C VAL A 309 4.70 9.56 2.87
N LYS A 310 4.65 8.93 4.04
CA LYS A 310 3.97 7.64 4.22
C LYS A 310 2.46 7.81 4.08
N ASP A 311 1.87 8.78 4.79
CA ASP A 311 0.42 9.01 4.74
C ASP A 311 -0.04 9.35 3.32
N PHE A 312 0.76 10.14 2.60
CA PHE A 312 0.52 10.45 1.20
C PHE A 312 0.54 9.19 0.32
N GLN A 313 1.52 8.29 0.51
CA GLN A 313 1.59 7.02 -0.21
C GLN A 313 0.40 6.10 0.10
N ASP A 314 0.00 6.05 1.36
CA ASP A 314 -1.11 5.23 1.84
C ASP A 314 -2.45 5.71 1.28
N VAL A 315 -2.72 7.03 1.33
CA VAL A 315 -3.92 7.63 0.71
C VAL A 315 -3.93 7.37 -0.80
N LEU A 316 -2.79 7.50 -1.49
CA LEU A 316 -2.72 7.17 -2.91
C LEU A 316 -3.03 5.69 -3.17
N ALA A 317 -2.57 4.77 -2.32
CA ALA A 317 -2.89 3.35 -2.42
C ALA A 317 -4.40 3.11 -2.24
N TYR A 318 -5.02 3.77 -1.27
CA TYR A 318 -6.47 3.70 -1.05
C TYR A 318 -7.28 4.28 -2.22
N LEU A 319 -6.94 5.47 -2.71
CA LEU A 319 -7.63 6.11 -3.84
C LEU A 319 -7.47 5.33 -5.14
N MET A 320 -6.34 4.67 -5.35
CA MET A 320 -6.11 3.78 -6.51
C MET A 320 -7.00 2.53 -6.49
N MET A 321 -7.57 2.16 -5.34
CA MET A 321 -8.55 1.06 -5.26
C MET A 321 -9.96 1.48 -5.67
N GLN A 322 -10.28 2.77 -5.68
CA GLN A 322 -11.62 3.28 -5.96
C GLN A 322 -11.88 3.26 -7.48
N LYS A 323 -12.32 2.12 -8.02
CA LYS A 323 -12.61 1.94 -9.45
C LYS A 323 -14.10 2.03 -9.81
N GLY A 324 -14.98 2.25 -8.83
CA GLY A 324 -16.45 2.21 -9.00
C GLY A 324 -16.99 0.81 -9.28
N GLU A 325 -18.31 0.69 -9.42
CA GLU A 325 -18.98 -0.60 -9.73
C GLU A 325 -18.57 -1.15 -11.11
N ASP A 326 -18.29 -0.28 -12.09
CA ASP A 326 -17.85 -0.67 -13.44
C ASP A 326 -16.45 -1.33 -13.48
N GLY A 327 -15.63 -1.13 -12.44
CA GLY A 327 -14.30 -1.72 -12.33
C GLY A 327 -14.30 -3.20 -11.95
N ALA A 328 -15.37 -3.68 -11.30
CA ALA A 328 -15.51 -5.07 -10.86
C ALA A 328 -15.84 -5.99 -12.05
N GLU A 329 -16.62 -5.52 -13.03
CA GLU A 329 -16.96 -6.31 -14.22
C GLU A 329 -15.76 -6.52 -15.15
N ALA A 330 -14.85 -5.55 -15.24
CA ALA A 330 -13.68 -5.61 -16.13
C ALA A 330 -12.63 -6.65 -15.71
N GLU A 331 -12.58 -7.06 -14.43
CA GLU A 331 -11.66 -8.10 -13.95
C GLU A 331 -12.26 -9.52 -13.99
N THR A 332 -13.57 -9.65 -14.13
CA THR A 332 -14.25 -10.96 -14.31
C THR A 332 -14.39 -11.39 -15.77
N GLY A 333 -14.06 -10.50 -16.71
CA GLY A 333 -14.18 -10.71 -18.15
C GLY A 333 -12.85 -10.99 -18.85
N LYS A 334 -12.18 -12.11 -18.56
CA LYS A 334 -11.26 -12.73 -19.52
C LYS A 334 -11.01 -14.21 -19.28
#